data_AF-N9KQU9-F1
#
_entry.id   AF-N9KQU9-F1
#
_cell.length_a   1.000
_cell.length_b   1.000
_cell.length_c   1.000
_cell.angle_alpha   90.00
_cell.angle_beta   90.00
_cell.angle_gamma   90.00
#
_symmetry.space_group_name_H-M   'P 1'
#
loop_
_entity.id
_entity.type
_entity.pdbx_description
1 polymer ?
#
loop_
_entity_poly.entity_id
_entity_poly.type
_entity_poly.pdbx_seq_one_letter_code
_entity_poly.pdbx_strand_id
1 'polypeptide(L)'
;MQVDINTILEDLKSGKASRTQDSLDKLNALLEARFKAGEKDYSIAAIGRVSKAEGGVGAVSIRNKTGEHFRLLIDAWATKANTTMKKPPVPQSRKLDTPSDMDLLKRLDDPAMRAVFGQIIAEKNKLKAENHILKQNAEVVVDMRPNRVIHAEQVHQKVEVLPSLDGVLLQADIEALEDSINTDKMKQRGWTLSKYGAVKDEHGRPLFKNGFVLAIQKILDQV
;
A
#
# COMPACT_ATOMS: atom_id res chain seq x y z
N MET A 1 -14.81 -7.30 -33.56
CA MET A 1 -14.12 -6.16 -34.19
C MET A 1 -12.87 -6.71 -34.86
N GLN A 2 -12.79 -6.68 -36.18
CA GLN A 2 -11.66 -7.24 -36.92
C GLN A 2 -10.51 -6.22 -36.83
N VAL A 3 -9.56 -6.43 -35.93
CA VAL A 3 -8.41 -5.54 -35.76
C VAL A 3 -7.46 -5.78 -36.92
N ASP A 4 -7.40 -4.84 -37.87
CA ASP A 4 -6.42 -4.88 -38.96
C ASP A 4 -5.09 -4.30 -38.48
N ILE A 5 -4.14 -5.19 -38.22
CA ILE A 5 -2.85 -4.84 -37.62
C ILE A 5 -1.95 -4.13 -38.63
N ASN A 6 -2.11 -4.40 -39.92
CA ASN A 6 -1.26 -3.80 -40.95
C ASN A 6 -1.54 -2.29 -41.04
N THR A 7 -2.81 -1.91 -41.01
CA THR A 7 -3.24 -0.50 -40.98
C THR A 7 -2.70 0.22 -39.74
N ILE A 8 -2.79 -0.42 -38.56
CA ILE A 8 -2.27 0.14 -37.31
C ILE A 8 -0.75 0.31 -37.38
N LEU A 9 -0.02 -0.64 -37.98
CA LEU A 9 1.43 -0.56 -38.11
C LEU A 9 1.85 0.64 -38.99
N GLU A 10 1.18 0.84 -40.13
CA GLU A 10 1.44 1.97 -41.03
C GLU A 10 1.16 3.31 -40.34
N ASP A 11 0.05 3.43 -39.63
CA ASP A 11 -0.29 4.63 -38.85
C ASP A 11 0.76 4.92 -37.76
N LEU A 12 1.23 3.89 -37.07
CA LEU A 12 2.25 4.03 -36.02
C LEU A 12 3.64 4.41 -36.57
N LYS A 13 3.94 4.05 -37.82
CA LYS A 13 5.19 4.43 -38.51
C LYS A 13 5.17 5.85 -39.05
N SER A 14 3.98 6.38 -39.37
CA SER A 14 3.81 7.72 -39.93
C SER A 14 4.46 8.79 -39.05
N GLY A 15 5.33 9.60 -39.66
CA GLY A 15 6.05 10.70 -38.98
C GLY A 15 7.11 10.25 -37.95
N LYS A 16 7.53 8.99 -37.94
CA LYS A 16 8.60 8.48 -37.06
C LYS A 16 9.94 8.37 -37.79
N ALA A 17 11.03 8.44 -37.02
CA ALA A 17 12.38 8.20 -37.54
C ALA A 17 12.54 6.75 -38.02
N SER A 18 13.39 6.53 -39.04
CA SER A 18 13.66 5.19 -39.62
C SER A 18 14.02 4.15 -38.55
N ARG A 19 14.87 4.50 -37.57
CA ARG A 19 15.22 3.60 -36.46
C ARG A 19 14.00 3.12 -35.65
N THR A 20 12.99 3.98 -35.47
CA THR A 20 11.75 3.64 -34.76
C THR A 20 10.84 2.77 -35.62
N GLN A 21 10.80 3.03 -36.93
CA GLN A 21 10.06 2.19 -37.88
C GLN A 21 10.65 0.77 -37.91
N ASP A 22 11.97 0.63 -38.02
CA ASP A 22 12.66 -0.67 -37.97
C ASP A 22 12.37 -1.42 -36.66
N SER A 23 12.28 -0.68 -35.56
CA SER A 23 11.96 -1.24 -34.24
C SER A 23 10.50 -1.71 -34.16
N LEU A 24 9.57 -0.97 -34.77
CA LEU A 24 8.17 -1.36 -34.88
C LEU A 24 7.99 -2.59 -35.77
N ASP A 25 8.74 -2.69 -36.88
CA ASP A 25 8.71 -3.86 -37.77
C ASP A 25 9.20 -5.13 -37.08
N LYS A 26 10.33 -5.04 -36.37
CA LYS A 26 10.85 -6.16 -35.57
C LYS A 26 9.87 -6.57 -34.48
N LEU A 27 9.26 -5.60 -33.80
CA LEU A 27 8.27 -5.88 -32.77
C LEU A 27 7.01 -6.53 -33.36
N ASN A 28 6.56 -6.08 -34.52
CA ASN A 28 5.40 -6.65 -35.21
C ASN A 28 5.65 -8.09 -35.64
N ALA A 29 6.81 -8.38 -36.24
CA ALA A 29 7.20 -9.74 -36.64
C ALA A 29 7.23 -10.70 -35.43
N LEU A 30 7.78 -10.24 -34.30
CA LEU A 30 7.78 -11.01 -33.05
C LEU A 30 6.35 -11.28 -32.54
N LEU A 31 5.50 -10.25 -32.51
CA LEU A 31 4.12 -10.39 -32.04
C LEU A 31 3.30 -11.32 -32.94
N GLU A 32 3.52 -11.27 -34.26
CA GLU A 32 2.91 -12.17 -35.23
C GLU A 32 3.34 -13.63 -35.01
N ALA A 33 4.64 -13.87 -34.81
CA ALA A 33 5.16 -15.21 -34.53
C ALA A 33 4.54 -15.79 -33.25
N ARG A 34 4.46 -14.99 -32.16
CA ARG A 34 3.85 -15.42 -30.90
C ARG A 34 2.34 -15.66 -31.01
N PHE A 35 1.64 -14.85 -31.81
CA PHE A 35 0.23 -15.07 -32.10
C PHE A 35 0.00 -16.40 -32.84
N LYS A 36 0.82 -16.70 -33.86
CA LYS A 36 0.78 -17.98 -34.58
C LYS A 36 1.11 -19.17 -33.67
N ALA A 37 2.00 -18.99 -32.69
CA ALA A 37 2.32 -19.99 -31.68
C ALA A 37 1.22 -20.17 -30.61
N GLY A 38 0.17 -19.33 -30.61
CA GLY A 38 -0.94 -19.40 -29.65
C GLY A 38 -0.59 -18.90 -28.25
N GLU A 39 0.47 -18.10 -28.12
CA GLU A 39 0.88 -17.56 -26.83
C GLU A 39 -0.09 -16.48 -26.33
N LYS A 40 -0.38 -16.47 -25.03
CA LYS A 40 -1.38 -15.57 -24.42
C LYS A 40 -0.76 -14.45 -23.56
N ASP A 41 0.55 -14.47 -23.34
CA ASP A 41 1.22 -13.49 -22.49
C ASP A 41 1.78 -12.32 -23.31
N TYR A 42 0.95 -11.29 -23.48
CA TYR A 42 1.30 -10.01 -24.11
C TYR A 42 1.73 -8.94 -23.10
N SER A 43 2.19 -9.34 -21.91
CA SER A 43 2.66 -8.36 -20.93
C SER A 43 3.93 -7.64 -21.38
N ILE A 44 4.01 -6.34 -21.10
CA ILE A 44 5.16 -5.49 -21.48
C ILE A 44 6.49 -6.08 -20.97
N ALA A 45 6.48 -6.71 -19.80
CA ALA A 45 7.66 -7.35 -19.23
C ALA A 45 8.09 -8.61 -19.99
N ALA A 46 7.13 -9.44 -20.44
CA ALA A 46 7.41 -10.62 -21.24
C ALA A 46 7.88 -10.23 -22.66
N ILE A 47 7.09 -9.40 -23.35
CA ILE A 47 7.39 -8.92 -24.70
C ILE A 47 8.73 -8.18 -24.74
N GLY A 48 8.97 -7.26 -23.81
CA GLY A 48 10.22 -6.51 -23.79
C GLY A 48 11.45 -7.34 -23.41
N ARG A 49 11.27 -8.52 -22.80
CA ARG A 49 12.38 -9.47 -22.57
C ARG A 49 12.71 -10.24 -23.83
N VAL A 50 11.69 -10.79 -24.50
CA VAL A 50 11.86 -11.58 -25.74
C VAL A 50 12.36 -10.67 -26.86
N SER A 51 11.73 -9.51 -27.05
CA SER A 51 12.15 -8.54 -28.05
C SER A 51 13.60 -8.09 -27.86
N LYS A 52 14.04 -7.85 -26.61
CA LYS A 52 15.46 -7.52 -26.33
C LYS A 52 16.42 -8.68 -26.64
N ALA A 53 16.01 -9.93 -26.39
CA ALA A 53 16.84 -11.09 -26.69
C ALA A 53 17.08 -11.26 -28.21
N GLU A 54 16.11 -10.85 -29.03
CA GLU A 54 16.21 -10.85 -30.50
C GLU A 54 16.80 -9.55 -31.08
N GLY A 55 17.37 -8.68 -30.23
CA GLY A 55 17.97 -7.40 -30.68
C GLY A 55 16.96 -6.31 -31.05
N GLY A 56 15.72 -6.45 -30.59
CA GLY A 56 14.63 -5.47 -30.67
C GLY A 56 14.54 -4.55 -29.45
N VAL A 57 13.33 -4.08 -29.16
CA VAL A 57 13.07 -3.06 -28.12
C VAL A 57 12.94 -3.66 -26.73
N GLY A 58 13.63 -3.05 -25.76
CA GLY A 58 13.58 -3.51 -24.37
C GLY A 58 12.34 -3.06 -23.62
N ALA A 59 12.00 -3.79 -22.55
CA ALA A 59 10.87 -3.48 -21.67
C ALA A 59 10.86 -2.06 -21.10
N VAL A 60 12.05 -1.49 -20.82
CA VAL A 60 12.19 -0.10 -20.32
C VAL A 60 11.76 0.90 -21.39
N SER A 61 12.20 0.71 -22.64
CA SER A 61 11.84 1.59 -23.76
C SER A 61 10.35 1.57 -24.06
N ILE A 62 9.70 0.40 -23.93
CA ILE A 62 8.25 0.26 -24.12
C ILE A 62 7.47 0.94 -22.98
N ARG A 63 7.97 0.87 -21.74
CA ARG A 63 7.31 1.47 -20.56
C ARG A 63 7.41 3.00 -20.54
N ASN A 64 8.50 3.55 -21.08
CA ASN A 64 8.73 4.99 -21.09
C ASN A 64 7.62 5.75 -21.83
N LYS A 65 7.41 7.02 -21.47
CA LYS A 65 6.38 7.87 -22.08
C LYS A 65 6.52 7.96 -23.60
N THR A 66 7.76 8.01 -24.10
CA THR A 66 8.08 8.05 -25.53
C THR A 66 7.74 6.75 -26.27
N GLY A 67 7.64 5.60 -25.58
CA GLY A 67 7.35 4.29 -26.17
C GLY A 67 5.87 3.95 -26.34
N GLU A 68 4.98 4.96 -26.35
CA GLU A 68 3.54 4.76 -26.51
C GLU A 68 3.16 3.98 -27.77
N HIS A 69 3.83 4.24 -28.89
CA HIS A 69 3.62 3.54 -30.16
C HIS A 69 3.87 2.03 -30.04
N PHE A 70 4.88 1.61 -29.26
CA PHE A 70 5.11 0.19 -28.99
C PHE A 70 3.99 -0.42 -28.13
N ARG A 71 3.47 0.34 -27.16
CA ARG A 71 2.34 -0.12 -26.34
C ARG A 71 1.09 -0.28 -27.18
N LEU A 72 0.75 0.68 -28.03
CA LEU A 72 -0.41 0.58 -28.93
C LEU A 72 -0.34 -0.64 -29.85
N LEU A 73 0.83 -0.94 -30.41
CA LEU A 73 1.00 -2.14 -31.23
C LEU A 73 0.80 -3.44 -30.43
N ILE A 74 1.34 -3.52 -29.21
CA ILE A 74 1.15 -4.68 -28.33
C ILE A 74 -0.33 -4.81 -27.95
N ASP A 75 -1.08 -3.70 -27.81
CA ASP A 75 -2.50 -3.73 -27.46
C ASP A 75 -3.35 -4.30 -28.58
N ALA A 76 -3.06 -3.87 -29.81
CA ALA A 76 -3.73 -4.34 -31.01
C ALA A 76 -3.56 -5.86 -31.16
N TRP A 77 -2.35 -6.36 -30.94
CA TRP A 77 -2.06 -7.80 -30.95
C TRP A 77 -2.72 -8.55 -29.79
N ALA A 78 -2.69 -8.01 -28.57
CA ALA A 78 -3.36 -8.61 -27.42
C ALA A 78 -4.88 -8.73 -27.65
N THR A 79 -5.49 -7.66 -28.19
CA THR A 79 -6.92 -7.60 -28.55
C THR A 79 -7.24 -8.62 -29.64
N LYS A 80 -6.42 -8.72 -30.69
CA LYS A 80 -6.58 -9.74 -31.75
C LYS A 80 -6.47 -11.16 -31.20
N ALA A 81 -5.65 -11.38 -30.18
CA ALA A 81 -5.53 -12.66 -29.45
C ALA A 81 -6.67 -12.93 -28.45
N ASN A 82 -7.65 -12.02 -28.30
CA ASN A 82 -8.65 -12.06 -27.23
C ASN A 82 -8.03 -12.13 -25.82
N THR A 83 -6.89 -11.46 -25.64
CA THR A 83 -6.18 -11.37 -24.37
C THR A 83 -5.99 -9.90 -23.96
N THR A 84 -5.29 -9.65 -22.86
CA THR A 84 -4.97 -8.29 -22.40
C THR A 84 -3.46 -8.15 -22.25
N MET A 85 -2.94 -6.91 -22.22
CA MET A 85 -1.55 -6.64 -21.84
C MET A 85 -1.21 -7.00 -20.39
N LYS A 86 -2.20 -7.37 -19.57
CA LYS A 86 -1.91 -7.79 -18.20
C LYS A 86 -1.30 -9.18 -18.27
N LYS A 87 -0.30 -9.42 -17.43
CA LYS A 87 0.28 -10.75 -17.29
C LYS A 87 -0.87 -11.73 -17.00
N PRO A 88 -1.06 -12.77 -17.81
CA PRO A 88 -2.11 -13.74 -17.56
C PRO A 88 -1.92 -14.26 -16.13
N PRO A 89 -3.02 -14.44 -15.37
CA PRO A 89 -2.92 -14.94 -14.01
C PRO A 89 -2.14 -16.24 -14.03
N VAL A 90 -0.97 -16.23 -13.38
CA VAL A 90 -0.11 -17.41 -13.27
C VAL A 90 -0.90 -18.45 -12.49
N PRO A 91 -1.15 -19.65 -13.05
CA PRO A 91 -1.90 -20.70 -12.36
C PRO A 91 -1.32 -21.04 -10.97
N GLN A 92 0.00 -20.94 -10.82
CA GLN A 92 0.73 -21.25 -9.58
C GLN A 92 0.75 -20.15 -8.49
N SER A 93 0.32 -18.90 -8.74
CA SER A 93 0.55 -17.80 -7.77
C SER A 93 -0.45 -17.77 -6.61
N ARG A 94 -1.64 -18.33 -6.82
CA ARG A 94 -2.48 -18.70 -5.69
C ARG A 94 -2.05 -20.10 -5.29
N LYS A 95 -1.46 -20.20 -4.10
CA LYS A 95 -1.25 -21.42 -3.30
C LYS A 95 -2.10 -22.55 -3.86
N LEU A 96 -1.48 -23.69 -4.20
CA LEU A 96 -2.11 -24.97 -4.56
C LEU A 96 -3.64 -24.86 -4.62
N ASP A 97 -4.19 -25.01 -5.82
CA ASP A 97 -5.61 -25.21 -6.09
C ASP A 97 -6.05 -26.49 -5.36
N THR A 98 -6.01 -26.47 -4.02
CA THR A 98 -6.59 -27.45 -3.14
C THR A 98 -8.05 -27.36 -3.50
N PRO A 99 -8.61 -28.40 -4.14
CA PRO A 99 -9.99 -28.34 -4.56
C PRO A 99 -10.81 -27.92 -3.36
N SER A 100 -11.77 -27.02 -3.56
CA SER A 100 -12.60 -26.56 -2.45
C SER A 100 -13.20 -27.78 -1.73
N ASP A 101 -13.49 -27.67 -0.43
CA ASP A 101 -14.11 -28.77 0.32
C ASP A 101 -15.31 -29.37 -0.46
N MET A 102 -16.07 -28.54 -1.18
CA MET A 102 -17.18 -28.95 -2.05
C MET A 102 -16.74 -29.67 -3.33
N ASP A 103 -15.62 -29.30 -3.93
CA ASP A 103 -15.07 -30.01 -5.09
C ASP A 103 -14.45 -31.36 -4.71
N LEU A 104 -13.93 -31.49 -3.49
CA LEU A 104 -13.52 -32.78 -2.93
C LEU A 104 -14.74 -33.70 -2.69
N LEU A 105 -15.87 -33.16 -2.21
CA LEU A 105 -17.11 -33.92 -2.05
C LEU A 105 -17.63 -34.52 -3.36
N LYS A 106 -17.48 -33.80 -4.48
CA LYS A 106 -17.90 -34.29 -5.81
C LYS A 106 -17.09 -35.50 -6.29
N ARG A 107 -15.90 -35.75 -5.72
CA ARG A 107 -15.05 -36.90 -6.07
C ARG A 107 -15.40 -38.18 -5.31
N LEU A 108 -16.20 -38.08 -4.24
CA LEU A 108 -16.75 -39.25 -3.57
C LEU A 108 -17.94 -39.74 -4.37
N ASP A 109 -17.93 -40.99 -4.84
CA ASP A 109 -19.04 -41.55 -5.62
C ASP A 109 -20.24 -41.92 -4.73
N ASP A 110 -19.97 -42.47 -3.53
CA ASP A 110 -20.99 -42.88 -2.56
C ASP A 110 -21.76 -41.68 -1.97
N PRO A 111 -23.09 -41.59 -2.20
CA PRO A 111 -23.93 -40.52 -1.65
C PRO A 111 -23.95 -40.45 -0.12
N ALA A 112 -23.89 -41.60 0.57
CA ALA A 112 -23.94 -41.64 2.04
C ALA A 112 -22.66 -41.04 2.64
N MET A 113 -21.50 -41.46 2.12
CA MET A 113 -20.20 -40.89 2.50
C MET A 113 -20.15 -39.39 2.17
N ARG A 114 -20.65 -38.98 0.99
CA ARG A 114 -20.69 -37.57 0.60
C ARG A 114 -21.51 -36.72 1.58
N ALA A 115 -22.64 -37.23 2.06
CA ALA A 115 -23.47 -36.55 3.06
C ALA A 115 -22.74 -36.39 4.41
N VAL A 116 -22.09 -37.46 4.89
CA VAL A 116 -21.33 -37.43 6.15
C VAL A 116 -20.17 -36.42 6.08
N PHE A 117 -19.36 -36.47 5.02
CA PHE A 117 -18.28 -35.48 4.84
C PHE A 117 -18.83 -34.06 4.66
N GLY A 118 -19.98 -33.89 4.00
CA GLY A 118 -20.66 -32.59 3.90
C GLY A 118 -21.05 -32.02 5.27
N GLN A 119 -21.57 -32.87 6.15
CA GLN A 119 -21.89 -32.48 7.53
C GLN A 119 -20.63 -32.10 8.32
N ILE A 120 -19.55 -32.88 8.20
CA ILE A 120 -18.26 -32.59 8.84
C ILE A 120 -17.69 -31.25 8.36
N ILE A 121 -17.76 -30.96 7.05
CA ILE A 121 -17.31 -29.69 6.48
C ILE A 121 -18.13 -28.52 7.04
N ALA A 122 -19.45 -28.67 7.15
CA ALA A 122 -20.33 -27.66 7.72
C ALA A 122 -20.00 -27.37 9.18
N GLU A 123 -19.79 -28.42 9.98
CA GLU A 123 -19.41 -28.29 11.39
C GLU A 123 -18.02 -27.65 11.55
N LYS A 124 -17.02 -28.08 10.76
CA LYS A 124 -15.70 -27.46 10.72
C LYS A 124 -15.77 -25.97 10.40
N ASN A 125 -16.62 -25.58 9.45
CA ASN A 125 -16.79 -24.17 9.07
C ASN A 125 -17.48 -23.37 10.18
N LYS A 126 -18.50 -23.94 10.84
CA LYS A 126 -19.14 -23.34 12.01
C LYS A 126 -18.15 -23.13 13.15
N LEU A 127 -17.39 -24.15 13.52
CA LEU A 127 -16.38 -24.06 14.58
C LEU A 127 -15.28 -23.03 14.25
N LYS A 128 -14.85 -22.94 12.99
CA LYS A 128 -13.91 -21.90 12.56
C LYS A 128 -14.49 -20.50 12.69
N ALA A 129 -15.77 -20.31 12.36
CA ALA A 129 -16.45 -19.03 12.49
C ALA A 129 -16.60 -18.63 13.97
N GLU A 130 -17.04 -19.55 14.82
CA GLU A 130 -17.12 -19.35 16.27
C GLU A 130 -15.74 -19.04 16.87
N ASN A 131 -14.70 -19.79 16.50
CA ASN A 131 -13.34 -19.54 16.96
C ASN A 131 -12.81 -18.16 16.50
N HIS A 132 -13.19 -17.72 15.29
CA HIS A 132 -12.83 -16.40 14.80
C HIS A 132 -13.52 -15.30 15.61
N ILE A 133 -14.81 -15.44 15.88
CA ILE A 133 -15.58 -14.52 16.73
C ILE A 133 -14.99 -14.50 18.15
N LEU A 134 -14.67 -15.66 18.73
CA LEU A 134 -14.05 -15.75 20.05
C LEU A 134 -12.67 -15.09 20.08
N LYS A 135 -11.84 -15.24 19.03
CA LYS A 135 -10.56 -14.54 18.91
C LYS A 135 -10.74 -13.03 18.83
N GLN A 136 -11.72 -12.57 18.06
CA GLN A 136 -12.06 -11.14 17.98
C GLN A 136 -12.53 -10.59 19.33
N ASN A 137 -13.29 -11.38 20.08
CA ASN A 137 -13.82 -11.01 21.39
C ASN A 137 -12.85 -11.29 22.55
N ALA A 138 -11.74 -11.99 22.33
CA ALA A 138 -10.78 -12.30 23.39
C ALA A 138 -9.91 -11.10 23.76
N GLU A 139 -9.66 -10.20 22.80
CA GLU A 139 -8.95 -8.94 23.02
C GLU A 139 -9.95 -7.80 23.27
N VAL A 140 -10.71 -7.88 24.37
CA VAL A 140 -11.45 -6.71 24.85
C VAL A 140 -10.47 -5.77 25.53
N VAL A 141 -10.00 -4.76 24.79
CA VAL A 141 -9.30 -3.62 25.39
C VAL A 141 -10.34 -2.79 26.13
N VAL A 142 -10.56 -3.11 27.41
CA VAL A 142 -11.35 -2.27 28.31
C VAL A 142 -10.48 -1.08 28.70
N ASP A 143 -10.86 0.12 28.26
CA ASP A 143 -10.25 1.35 28.77
C ASP A 143 -10.61 1.47 30.26
N MET A 144 -9.66 1.08 31.12
CA MET A 144 -9.80 1.16 32.59
C MET A 144 -9.55 2.57 33.13
N ARG A 145 -9.38 3.58 32.26
CA ARG A 145 -9.39 4.97 32.73
C ARG A 145 -10.73 5.22 33.44
N PRO A 146 -10.73 5.80 34.65
CA PRO A 146 -11.96 6.08 35.36
C PRO A 146 -12.88 6.85 34.42
N ASN A 147 -14.06 6.29 34.16
CA ASN A 147 -15.07 6.90 33.32
C ASN A 147 -15.42 8.23 33.99
N ARG A 148 -14.86 9.34 33.51
CA ARG A 148 -15.28 10.67 33.95
C ARG A 148 -16.72 10.78 33.49
N VAL A 149 -17.64 10.54 34.42
CA VAL A 149 -19.06 10.77 34.21
C VAL A 149 -19.16 12.26 33.91
N ILE A 150 -19.24 12.62 32.63
CA ILE A 150 -19.69 13.95 32.24
C ILE A 150 -21.18 13.91 32.55
N HIS A 151 -21.51 14.17 33.82
CA HIS A 151 -22.84 14.56 34.18
C HIS A 151 -23.16 15.77 33.29
N ALA A 152 -24.14 15.63 32.40
CA ALA A 152 -24.83 16.78 31.87
C ALA A 152 -25.53 17.43 33.08
N GLU A 153 -24.79 18.26 33.80
CA GLU A 153 -25.31 18.94 34.97
C GLU A 153 -26.31 19.99 34.50
N GLN A 154 -27.58 19.69 34.67
CA GLN A 154 -28.43 20.71 35.24
C GLN A 154 -28.45 20.50 36.75
N VAL A 155 -27.83 21.47 37.43
CA VAL A 155 -28.07 21.84 38.83
C VAL A 155 -27.44 20.91 39.87
N HIS A 156 -26.13 21.03 40.05
CA HIS A 156 -25.55 21.54 41.30
C HIS A 156 -24.12 21.95 40.99
N GLN A 157 -23.90 23.26 40.88
CA GLN A 157 -22.63 23.94 40.64
C GLN A 157 -21.51 23.38 41.52
N LYS A 158 -20.84 22.32 41.07
CA LYS A 158 -19.63 21.80 41.71
C LYS A 158 -18.46 22.31 40.89
N VAL A 159 -17.89 23.42 41.35
CA VAL A 159 -16.63 23.94 40.84
C VAL A 159 -15.60 22.82 40.99
N GLU A 160 -15.29 22.11 39.89
CA GLU A 160 -14.13 21.22 39.83
C GLU A 160 -12.89 22.10 39.79
N VAL A 161 -12.38 22.42 40.98
CA VAL A 161 -11.05 23.00 41.13
C VAL A 161 -10.06 21.92 40.74
N LEU A 162 -9.46 22.04 39.54
CA LEU A 162 -8.29 21.25 39.18
C LEU A 162 -7.25 21.49 40.29
N PRO A 163 -6.63 20.45 40.87
CA PRO A 163 -5.48 20.68 41.74
C PRO A 163 -4.42 21.43 40.91
N SER A 164 -3.90 22.53 41.44
CA SER A 164 -2.79 23.23 40.81
C SER A 164 -1.61 22.25 40.67
N LEU A 165 -0.76 22.44 39.65
CA LEU A 165 0.44 21.62 39.50
C LEU A 165 1.46 21.90 40.63
N ASP A 166 1.18 22.89 41.48
CA ASP A 166 1.86 23.21 42.72
C ASP A 166 2.08 21.96 43.58
N GLY A 167 3.34 21.57 43.73
CA GLY A 167 3.75 20.43 44.55
C GLY A 167 3.79 19.08 43.83
N VAL A 168 3.44 19.00 42.53
CA VAL A 168 3.66 17.80 41.71
C VAL A 168 5.10 17.75 41.20
N LEU A 169 5.67 18.89 40.83
CA LEU A 169 7.07 19.04 40.43
C LEU A 169 7.93 19.40 41.64
N LEU A 170 9.10 18.78 41.75
CA LEU A 170 10.10 19.23 42.71
C LEU A 170 10.80 20.49 42.17
N GLN A 171 11.40 21.29 43.05
CA GLN A 171 12.18 22.46 42.66
C GLN A 171 13.26 22.13 41.61
N ALA A 172 13.88 20.95 41.72
CA ALA A 172 14.87 20.47 40.74
C ALA A 172 14.27 20.19 39.36
N ASP A 173 13.00 19.75 39.29
CA ASP A 173 12.30 19.50 38.02
C ASP A 173 11.94 20.82 37.33
N ILE A 174 11.51 21.82 38.12
CA ILE A 174 11.22 23.17 37.63
C ILE A 174 12.49 23.80 37.05
N GLU A 175 13.61 23.74 37.80
CA GLU A 175 14.90 24.26 37.35
C GLU A 175 15.41 23.57 36.08
N ALA A 176 15.23 22.26 35.97
CA ALA A 176 15.61 21.51 34.77
C ALA A 176 14.75 21.90 33.55
N LEU A 177 13.46 22.15 33.74
CA LEU A 177 12.55 22.58 32.68
C LEU A 177 12.86 24.01 32.24
N GLU A 178 13.11 24.93 33.16
CA GLU A 178 13.56 26.30 32.87
C GLU A 178 14.89 26.32 32.11
N ASP A 179 15.86 25.50 32.53
CA ASP A 179 17.14 25.35 31.83
C ASP A 179 16.94 24.85 30.39
N SER A 180 16.01 23.91 30.20
CA SER A 180 15.74 23.29 28.91
C SER A 180 15.11 24.21 27.88
N ILE A 181 14.47 25.32 28.30
CA ILE A 181 13.89 26.35 27.41
C ILE A 181 14.66 27.67 27.41
N ASN A 182 15.75 27.77 28.18
CA ASN A 182 16.52 29.01 28.31
C ASN A 182 17.19 29.41 26.99
N THR A 183 16.67 30.47 26.37
CA THR A 183 17.10 30.91 25.04
C THR A 183 18.56 31.37 24.97
N ASP A 184 19.16 31.83 26.07
CA ASP A 184 20.55 32.30 26.09
C ASP A 184 21.52 31.11 26.14
N LYS A 185 21.22 30.08 26.93
CA LYS A 185 21.98 28.83 26.94
C LYS A 185 21.84 28.06 25.62
N MET A 186 20.65 28.10 25.00
CA MET A 186 20.45 27.54 23.66
C MET A 186 21.34 28.21 22.62
N LYS A 187 21.41 29.54 22.61
CA LYS A 187 22.27 30.29 21.67
C LYS A 187 23.76 30.01 21.89
N GLN A 188 24.20 29.88 23.16
CA GLN A 188 25.58 29.51 23.49
C GLN A 188 25.95 28.10 22.99
N ARG A 189 24.98 27.20 22.85
CA ARG A 189 25.14 25.83 22.30
C ARG A 189 24.87 25.75 20.79
N GLY A 190 24.67 26.88 20.11
CA GLY A 190 24.40 26.92 18.67
C GLY A 190 22.97 26.50 18.28
N TRP A 191 22.06 26.37 19.25
CA TRP A 191 20.69 25.96 18.98
C TRP A 191 19.81 27.14 18.56
N THR A 192 18.91 26.88 17.62
CA THR A 192 17.98 27.88 17.08
C THR A 192 16.53 27.51 17.36
N LEU A 193 15.74 28.50 17.77
CA LEU A 193 14.31 28.34 18.06
C LEU A 193 13.46 28.66 16.83
N SER A 194 12.55 27.75 16.50
CA SER A 194 11.54 27.97 15.46
C SER A 194 10.29 28.65 16.00
N LYS A 195 9.57 29.39 15.15
CA LYS A 195 8.28 30.04 15.44
C LYS A 195 7.23 29.10 16.05
N TYR A 196 7.30 27.80 15.74
CA TYR A 196 6.37 26.79 16.25
C TYR A 196 6.90 26.06 17.51
N GLY A 197 7.93 26.58 18.18
CA GLY A 197 8.47 26.01 19.40
C GLY A 197 9.35 24.76 19.22
N ALA A 198 9.86 24.52 18.01
CA ALA A 198 10.90 23.51 17.77
C ALA A 198 12.29 24.07 18.04
N VAL A 199 13.18 23.22 18.55
CA VAL A 199 14.60 23.54 18.74
C VAL A 199 15.41 22.81 17.69
N LYS A 200 16.27 23.53 16.99
CA LYS A 200 17.12 23.02 15.91
C LYS A 200 18.59 23.20 16.25
N ASP A 201 19.40 22.28 15.73
CA ASP A 201 20.86 22.30 15.76
C ASP A 201 21.44 23.38 14.82
N GLU A 202 22.75 23.64 14.88
CA GLU A 202 23.47 24.62 14.03
C GLU A 202 23.28 24.36 12.53
N HIS A 203 23.11 23.09 12.16
CA HIS A 203 22.86 22.64 10.79
C HIS A 203 21.37 22.64 10.39
N GLY A 204 20.48 23.21 11.20
CA GLY A 204 19.04 23.33 10.92
C GLY A 204 18.24 22.03 11.10
N ARG A 205 18.84 20.98 11.65
CA ARG A 205 18.16 19.70 11.97
C ARG A 205 17.33 19.84 13.25
N PRO A 206 16.09 19.32 13.30
CA PRO A 206 15.25 19.42 14.49
C PRO A 206 15.77 18.48 15.59
N LEU A 207 16.22 19.05 16.71
CA LEU A 207 16.59 18.31 17.92
C LEU A 207 15.33 17.99 18.74
N PHE A 208 14.45 18.99 18.88
CA PHE A 208 13.14 18.84 19.50
C PHE A 208 12.03 19.25 18.53
N LYS A 209 10.92 18.51 18.56
CA LYS A 209 9.79 18.70 17.63
C LYS A 209 9.06 20.01 17.90
N ASN A 210 8.24 20.43 16.93
CA ASN A 210 7.34 21.57 17.09
C ASN A 210 6.48 21.38 18.34
N GLY A 211 6.28 22.48 19.08
CA GLY A 211 5.51 22.49 20.32
C GLY A 211 6.32 22.18 21.58
N PHE A 212 7.59 21.78 21.50
CA PHE A 212 8.40 21.45 22.67
C PHE A 212 8.54 22.63 23.66
N VAL A 213 9.05 23.76 23.20
CA VAL A 213 9.24 24.95 24.06
C VAL A 213 7.90 25.51 24.54
N LEU A 214 6.88 25.49 23.68
CA LEU A 214 5.54 25.98 24.01
C LEU A 214 4.83 25.10 25.05
N ALA A 215 5.08 23.79 25.03
CA ALA A 215 4.51 22.87 26.00
C ALA A 215 5.16 23.04 27.38
N ILE A 216 6.49 23.18 27.42
CA ILE A 216 7.22 23.40 28.68
C ILE A 216 6.85 24.75 29.29
N GLN A 217 6.75 25.82 28.49
CA GLN A 217 6.28 27.12 28.97
C GLN A 217 4.90 27.03 29.61
N LYS A 218 3.95 26.32 28.98
CA LYS A 218 2.61 26.13 29.54
C LYS A 218 2.59 25.34 30.84
N ILE A 219 3.55 24.44 31.04
CA ILE A 219 3.68 23.67 32.29
C ILE A 219 4.24 24.58 33.38
N LEU A 220 5.28 25.36 33.08
CA LEU A 220 5.87 26.32 34.02
C LEU A 220 4.89 27.45 34.38
N ASP A 221 4.01 27.88 33.46
CA ASP A 221 2.98 28.88 33.72
C ASP A 221 1.84 28.36 34.64
N GLN A 222 1.76 27.05 34.88
CA GLN A 222 0.72 26.39 35.69
C GLN A 222 1.21 25.85 37.03
N VAL A 223 2.51 25.99 37.31
CA VAL A 223 3.22 25.56 38.53
C VAL A 223 3.59 26.79 39.38
#